data_AF-A0A3C0QH09-F1
#
_entry.id   AF-A0A3C0QH09-F1
#
_cell.length_a   1.000
_cell.length_b   1.000
_cell.length_c   1.000
_cell.angle_alpha   90.00
_cell.angle_beta   90.00
_cell.angle_gamma   90.00
#
_symmetry.space_group_name_H-M   'P 1'
#
loop_
_entity.id
_entity.type
_entity.pdbx_description
1 polymer ?
#
loop_
_entity_poly.entity_id
_entity_poly.type
_entity_poly.pdbx_seq_one_letter_code
_entity_poly.pdbx_strand_id
1 'polypeptide(L)'
;MTVRRFLPLFLTQFFGAFNDNLFKNALVILITFRLADEYGLNARLLITSIAGLFILPFFLFSSTAGQLADKYEKAFLIRIIKFVEIVLMVLTAAAFTFLNLWGLIILLFFMGAQSAFF
;
A
#
# COMPACT_ATOMS: atom_id res chain seq x y z
N MET A 1 28.58 -7.55 -5.77
CA MET A 1 27.45 -7.38 -6.71
C MET A 1 27.58 -6.02 -7.37
N THR A 2 27.76 -5.95 -8.69
CA THR A 2 28.18 -4.75 -9.43
C THR A 2 27.09 -3.67 -9.41
N VAL A 3 27.44 -2.47 -8.92
CA VAL A 3 26.59 -1.31 -8.59
C VAL A 3 25.62 -0.88 -9.72
N ARG A 4 25.91 -1.18 -10.99
CA ARG A 4 25.08 -0.78 -12.15
C ARG A 4 23.71 -1.47 -12.26
N ARG A 5 23.48 -2.62 -11.61
CA ARG A 5 22.17 -3.31 -11.58
C ARG A 5 21.36 -3.05 -10.30
N PHE A 6 21.98 -2.47 -9.28
CA PHE A 6 21.34 -2.23 -7.98
C PHE A 6 20.48 -0.96 -7.98
N LEU A 7 20.93 0.08 -8.67
CA LEU A 7 20.27 1.39 -8.71
C LEU A 7 18.82 1.35 -9.25
N PRO A 8 18.53 0.71 -10.40
CA PRO A 8 17.14 0.60 -10.87
C PRO A 8 16.25 -0.21 -9.92
N LEU A 9 16.75 -1.30 -9.33
CA LEU A 9 16.00 -2.09 -8.34
C LEU A 9 15.70 -1.27 -7.07
N PHE A 10 16.73 -0.58 -6.57
CA PHE A 10 16.62 0.28 -5.39
C PHE A 10 15.59 1.40 -5.61
N LEU A 11 15.62 2.07 -6.76
CA LEU A 11 14.63 3.10 -7.08
C LEU A 11 13.22 2.51 -7.14
N THR A 12 13.02 1.34 -7.75
CA THR A 12 11.68 0.72 -7.79
C THR A 12 11.13 0.36 -6.42
N GLN A 13 11.98 -0.18 -5.52
CA GLN A 13 11.60 -0.49 -4.15
C GLN A 13 11.38 0.78 -3.32
N PHE A 14 12.24 1.79 -3.48
CA PHE A 14 12.10 3.08 -2.83
C PHE A 14 10.78 3.77 -3.21
N PHE A 15 10.47 3.85 -4.51
CA PHE A 15 9.21 4.46 -4.96
C PHE A 15 7.99 3.67 -4.52
N GLY A 16 8.05 2.33 -4.45
CA GLY A 16 6.97 1.51 -3.89
C GLY A 16 6.74 1.83 -2.40
N ALA A 17 7.79 1.73 -1.58
CA ALA A 17 7.71 2.03 -0.16
C ALA A 17 7.30 3.50 0.11
N PHE A 18 7.78 4.44 -0.69
CA PHE A 18 7.38 5.85 -0.60
C PHE A 18 5.89 6.02 -0.90
N ASN A 19 5.39 5.39 -1.97
CA ASN A 19 3.99 5.45 -2.36
C ASN A 19 3.07 4.89 -1.25
N ASP A 20 3.46 3.76 -0.66
CA ASP A 20 2.73 3.13 0.44
C ASP A 20 2.62 4.04 1.66
N ASN A 21 3.75 4.64 2.05
CA ASN A 21 3.79 5.56 3.16
C ASN A 21 3.04 6.86 2.86
N LEU A 22 3.16 7.38 1.63
CA LEU A 22 2.46 8.60 1.22
C LEU A 22 0.95 8.39 1.27
N PHE A 23 0.44 7.28 0.72
CA PHE A 23 -0.99 6.97 0.76
C PHE A 23 -1.50 6.83 2.18
N LYS A 24 -0.84 6.01 3.00
CA LYS A 24 -1.22 5.81 4.40
C LYS A 24 -1.28 7.13 5.16
N ASN A 25 -0.25 7.97 5.04
CA ASN A 25 -0.21 9.27 5.73
C ASN A 25 -1.26 10.24 5.18
N ALA A 26 -1.47 10.29 3.86
CA ALA A 26 -2.52 11.12 3.26
C ALA A 26 -3.92 10.70 3.74
N LEU A 27 -4.18 9.39 3.85
CA LEU A 27 -5.44 8.87 4.39
C LEU A 27 -5.62 9.26 5.86
N VAL A 28 -4.57 9.14 6.68
CA VAL A 28 -4.60 9.56 8.10
C VAL A 28 -4.91 11.04 8.24
N ILE A 29 -4.27 11.90 7.43
CA ILE A 29 -4.55 13.34 7.40
C ILE A 29 -6.00 13.59 6.99
N LEU A 30 -6.48 12.98 5.91
CA LEU A 30 -7.86 13.15 5.44
C LEU A 30 -8.89 12.74 6.51
N ILE A 31 -8.64 11.62 7.20
CA ILE A 31 -9.49 11.17 8.28
C ILE A 31 -9.49 12.16 9.43
N THR A 32 -8.31 12.62 9.84
CA THR A 32 -8.16 13.55 10.97
C THR A 32 -8.89 14.88 10.72
N PHE A 33 -8.81 15.41 9.50
CA PHE A 33 -9.28 16.75 9.19
C PHE A 33 -10.68 16.82 8.57
N ARG A 34 -11.21 15.71 8.04
CA ARG A 34 -12.46 15.74 7.28
C ARG A 34 -13.41 14.60 7.65
N LEU A 35 -12.94 13.36 7.56
CA LEU A 35 -13.85 12.20 7.68
C LEU A 35 -14.20 11.87 9.13
N ALA A 36 -13.35 12.17 10.11
CA ALA A 36 -13.67 11.94 11.52
C ALA A 36 -14.84 12.79 11.99
N ASP A 37 -14.86 14.07 11.58
CA ASP A 37 -15.96 15.00 11.90
C ASP A 37 -17.23 14.65 11.13
N GLU A 38 -17.14 14.32 9.84
CA GLU A 38 -18.31 13.94 9.02
C GLU A 38 -19.00 12.65 9.51
N TYR A 39 -18.23 11.67 10.01
CA TYR A 39 -18.76 10.39 10.48
C TYR A 39 -18.98 10.35 12.01
N GLY A 40 -18.62 11.40 12.75
CA GLY A 40 -18.69 11.42 14.22
C GLY A 40 -17.84 10.33 14.89
N LEU A 41 -16.81 9.83 14.19
CA LEU A 41 -15.97 8.73 14.65
C LEU A 41 -14.73 9.26 15.36
N ASN A 42 -14.25 8.53 16.36
CA ASN A 42 -13.00 8.88 17.03
C ASN A 42 -11.81 8.66 16.07
N ALA A 43 -11.28 9.75 15.51
CA ALA A 43 -10.15 9.74 14.57
C ALA A 43 -9.00 8.86 15.08
N ARG A 44 -8.70 8.93 16.38
CA ARG A 44 -7.57 8.21 16.99
C ARG A 44 -7.75 6.69 16.93
N LEU A 45 -8.97 6.21 17.19
CA LEU A 45 -9.28 4.78 17.05
C LEU A 45 -9.17 4.35 15.58
N LEU A 46 -9.75 5.13 14.66
CA LEU A 46 -9.75 4.79 13.24
C LEU A 46 -8.34 4.75 12.64
N ILE A 47 -7.49 5.72 12.99
CA ILE A 47 -6.08 5.78 12.58
C ILE A 47 -5.30 4.58 13.12
N THR A 48 -5.53 4.20 14.37
CA THR A 48 -4.89 3.03 14.99
C THR A 48 -5.30 1.74 14.27
N SER A 49 -6.59 1.59 13.96
CA SER A 49 -7.12 0.46 13.18
C SER A 49 -6.52 0.41 11.77
N ILE A 50 -6.38 1.55 11.10
CA ILE A 50 -5.76 1.66 9.76
C ILE A 50 -4.30 1.21 9.79
N ALA A 51 -3.53 1.62 10.81
CA ALA A 51 -2.15 1.18 10.95
C ALA A 51 -2.06 -0.35 11.09
N GLY A 52 -2.95 -0.96 11.88
CA GLY A 52 -3.06 -2.41 12.01
C GLY A 52 -3.51 -3.10 10.72
N LEU A 53 -4.54 -2.57 10.06
CA LEU A 53 -5.08 -3.09 8.80
C LEU A 53 -4.09 -3.03 7.64
N PHE A 54 -3.14 -2.08 7.65
CA PHE A 54 -2.07 -2.03 6.66
C PHE A 54 -1.00 -3.10 6.92
N ILE A 55 -0.62 -3.31 8.18
CA ILE A 55 0.44 -4.26 8.56
C ILE A 55 -0.04 -5.72 8.50
N LEU A 56 -1.31 -5.96 8.82
CA LEU A 56 -1.89 -7.31 8.90
C LEU A 56 -1.78 -8.11 7.59
N PRO A 57 -2.23 -7.62 6.42
CA PRO A 57 -2.06 -8.34 5.17
C PRO A 57 -0.58 -8.48 4.80
N PHE A 58 0.24 -7.45 5.04
CA PHE A 58 1.68 -7.54 4.81
C PHE A 58 2.29 -8.72 5.57
N PHE A 59 1.94 -8.85 6.85
CA PHE A 59 2.43 -9.93 7.71
C PHE A 59 1.93 -11.30 7.23
N LEU A 60 0.62 -11.45 6.95
CA LEU A 60 0.05 -12.72 6.50
C LEU A 60 0.61 -13.19 5.15
N PHE A 61 0.71 -12.28 4.19
CA PHE A 61 1.15 -12.60 2.84
C PHE A 61 2.68 -12.64 2.69
N SER A 62 3.47 -12.11 3.63
CA SER A 62 4.95 -12.15 3.58
C SER A 62 5.51 -13.57 3.41
N SER A 63 4.95 -14.55 4.12
CA SER A 63 5.36 -15.96 4.05
C SER A 63 5.05 -16.60 2.69
N THR A 64 3.96 -16.18 2.06
CA THR A 64 3.54 -16.65 0.73
C THR A 64 4.35 -15.97 -0.36
N ALA A 65 4.63 -14.67 -0.20
CA ALA A 65 5.48 -13.90 -1.09
C ALA A 65 6.90 -14.47 -1.17
N GLY A 66 7.49 -14.88 -0.03
CA GLY A 66 8.79 -15.53 -0.01
C GLY A 66 8.83 -16.82 -0.85
N GLN A 67 7.85 -17.70 -0.64
CA GLN A 67 7.73 -18.95 -1.43
C GLN A 67 7.52 -18.68 -2.92
N LEU A 68 6.75 -17.63 -3.26
CA LEU A 68 6.49 -17.27 -4.66
C LEU A 68 7.73 -16.66 -5.33
N ALA A 69 8.51 -15.87 -4.60
CA ALA A 69 9.76 -15.28 -5.07
C ALA A 69 10.86 -16.33 -5.30
N ASP A 70 10.81 -17.46 -4.59
CA ASP A 70 11.73 -18.58 -4.80
C ASP A 70 11.33 -19.45 -6.00
N LYS A 71 10.04 -19.48 -6.36
CA LYS A 71 9.50 -20.33 -7.43
C LYS A 71 9.50 -19.67 -8.82
N TYR A 72 9.44 -18.34 -8.89
CA TYR A 72 9.29 -17.59 -10.15
C TYR A 72 10.42 -16.58 -10.37
N GLU A 73 10.62 -16.17 -11.63
CA GLU A 73 11.60 -15.13 -11.95
C GLU A 73 11.24 -13.79 -11.28
N LYS A 74 12.15 -13.27 -10.45
CA LYS A 74 11.97 -12.01 -9.72
C LYS A 74 11.57 -10.83 -10.62
N ALA A 75 12.13 -10.77 -11.83
CA ALA A 75 11.82 -9.70 -12.78
C ALA A 75 10.35 -9.73 -13.27
N PHE A 76 9.79 -10.93 -13.43
CA PHE A 76 8.39 -11.12 -13.82
C PHE A 76 7.45 -10.73 -12.68
N LEU A 77 7.73 -11.16 -11.44
CA LEU A 77 6.97 -10.77 -10.26
C LEU A 77 6.94 -9.24 -10.09
N ILE A 78 8.11 -8.60 -10.10
CA ILE A 78 8.22 -7.14 -9.90
C ILE A 78 7.39 -6.38 -10.94
N ARG A 79 7.35 -6.84 -12.20
CA ARG A 79 6.57 -6.19 -13.26
C ARG A 79 5.06 -6.31 -13.01
N ILE A 80 4.56 -7.49 -12.60
CA ILE A 80 3.14 -7.69 -12.27
C ILE A 80 2.76 -6.83 -11.06
N ILE A 81 3.58 -6.87 -10.01
CA ILE A 81 3.32 -6.14 -8.78
C ILE A 81 3.26 -4.63 -9.05
N LYS A 82 4.18 -4.09 -9.86
CA LYS A 82 4.11 -2.68 -10.28
C LYS A 82 2.88 -2.34 -11.11
N PHE A 83 2.41 -3.25 -11.96
CA PHE A 83 1.17 -3.02 -12.69
C PHE A 83 -0.04 -2.96 -11.75
N VAL A 84 -0.11 -3.88 -10.78
CA VAL A 84 -1.14 -3.86 -9.73
C VAL A 84 -1.07 -2.58 -8.90
N GLU A 85 0.13 -2.13 -8.52
CA GLU A 85 0.33 -0.88 -7.79
C GLU A 85 -0.25 0.32 -8.55
N ILE A 86 0.01 0.43 -9.85
CA ILE A 86 -0.54 1.52 -10.68
C ILE A 86 -2.07 1.47 -10.72
N VAL A 87 -2.67 0.30 -10.89
CA VAL A 87 -4.14 0.15 -10.88
C VAL A 87 -4.71 0.57 -9.52
N LEU A 88 -4.10 0.11 -8.42
CA LEU A 88 -4.51 0.50 -7.06
C LEU A 88 -4.37 2.00 -6.83
N MET A 89 -3.33 2.65 -7.38
CA MET A 89 -3.15 4.11 -7.31
C MET A 89 -4.24 4.87 -8.04
N VAL A 90 -4.63 4.43 -9.24
CA VAL A 90 -5.72 5.07 -9.99
C VAL A 90 -7.05 4.94 -9.23
N LEU A 91 -7.34 3.76 -8.68
CA LEU A 91 -8.53 3.55 -7.85
C LEU A 91 -8.49 4.38 -6.56
N THR A 92 -7.31 4.52 -5.95
CA THR A 92 -7.08 5.33 -4.76
C THR A 92 -7.33 6.80 -5.03
N ALA A 93 -6.79 7.33 -6.14
CA ALA A 93 -7.04 8.70 -6.56
C ALA A 93 -8.54 8.97 -6.77
N ALA A 94 -9.27 8.03 -7.39
CA ALA A 94 -10.71 8.13 -7.52
C ALA A 94 -11.43 8.05 -6.16
N ALA A 95 -11.02 7.16 -5.26
CA ALA A 95 -11.62 7.06 -3.93
C ALA A 95 -11.40 8.34 -3.09
N PHE A 96 -10.26 9.02 -3.27
CA PHE A 96 -9.99 10.33 -2.66
C PHE A 96 -10.90 11.42 -3.19
N THR A 97 -11.18 11.47 -4.50
CA THR A 97 -12.05 12.52 -5.06
C THR A 97 -13.50 12.37 -4.59
N PHE A 98 -13.96 11.14 -4.38
CA PHE A 98 -15.29 10.85 -3.83
C PHE A 98 -15.34 10.83 -2.30
N LEU A 99 -14.20 11.02 -1.61
CA LEU A 99 -14.09 10.98 -0.14
C LEU A 99 -14.67 9.71 0.49
N ASN A 100 -14.58 8.60 -0.24
CA ASN A 100 -15.18 7.35 0.21
C ASN A 100 -14.26 6.65 1.21
N LEU A 101 -14.55 6.86 2.51
CA LEU A 101 -13.77 6.29 3.62
C LEU A 101 -13.59 4.77 3.50
N TRP A 102 -14.68 4.03 3.27
CA TRP A 102 -14.65 2.57 3.19
C TRP A 102 -13.86 2.10 1.97
N GLY A 103 -14.00 2.77 0.83
CA GLY A 103 -13.20 2.51 -0.36
C GLY A 103 -11.71 2.70 -0.10
N LEU A 104 -11.33 3.77 0.59
CA LEU A 104 -9.93 4.04 0.95
C LEU A 104 -9.37 3.00 1.93
N ILE A 105 -10.17 2.52 2.89
CA ILE A 105 -9.76 1.45 3.83
C ILE A 105 -9.57 0.12 3.09
N ILE A 106 -10.47 -0.23 2.17
CA ILE A 106 -10.35 -1.45 1.36
C ILE A 106 -9.09 -1.37 0.49
N LEU A 107 -8.87 -0.24 -0.17
CA LEU A 107 -7.69 -0.03 -1.01
C LEU A 107 -6.38 -0.06 -0.20
N LEU A 108 -6.39 0.45 1.04
CA LEU A 108 -5.27 0.33 1.99
C LEU A 108 -4.96 -1.12 2.33
N PHE A 109 -5.97 -1.95 2.53
CA PHE A 109 -5.76 -3.38 2.75
C PHE A 109 -5.12 -4.06 1.52
N PHE A 110 -5.64 -3.81 0.32
CA PHE A 110 -5.08 -4.36 -0.92
C PHE A 110 -3.67 -3.87 -1.20
N MET A 111 -3.38 -2.61 -0.89
CA MET A 111 -2.04 -2.06 -0.99
C MET A 111 -1.09 -2.75 0.00
N GLY A 112 -1.47 -2.92 1.26
CA GLY A 112 -0.65 -3.65 2.23
C GLY A 112 -0.39 -5.10 1.81
N ALA A 113 -1.37 -5.76 1.20
CA ALA A 113 -1.19 -7.08 0.60
C ALA A 113 -0.22 -7.08 -0.57
N GLN A 114 -0.33 -6.10 -1.48
CA GLN A 114 0.57 -5.97 -2.64
C GLN A 114 2.01 -5.63 -2.21
N SER A 115 2.17 -4.78 -1.21
CA SER A 115 3.47 -4.40 -0.63
C SER A 115 4.20 -5.60 -0.03
N ALA A 116 3.48 -6.61 0.45
CA ALA A 116 4.06 -7.88 0.94
C ALA A 116 4.87 -8.63 -0.11
N PHE A 117 4.56 -8.41 -1.40
CA PHE A 117 5.23 -9.07 -2.52
C PHE A 117 6.42 -8.26 -3.09
N PHE A 118 6.61 -7.01 -2.64
CA PHE A 118 7.65 -6.10 -3.13
C PHE A 118 8.96 -6.21 -2.33
#